data_AF-A0A6P2B4E5-F1
#
_entry.id   AF-A0A6P2B4E5-F1
#
_cell.length_a   1.000
_cell.length_b   1.000
_cell.length_c   1.000
_cell.angle_alpha   90.00
_cell.angle_beta   90.00
_cell.angle_gamma   90.00
#
_symmetry.space_group_name_H-M   'P 1'
#
loop_
_entity.id
_entity.type
_entity.pdbx_description
1 polymer ?
#
loop_
_entity_poly.entity_id
_entity_poly.type
_entity_poly.pdbx_seq_one_letter_code
_entity_poly.pdbx_strand_id
1 'polypeptide(L)'
;MRKLLRLTIVLGLLAVMGAVQAQVIDDISFDQDILADLSAQSSIAYGLTLDEATAVNMNVNYLGPAFGFMVEIFGGDGAPVTEQAINSAGDVALDLPAGDFFVLLAVMPGESGRAILRFSAGGTTDAPAPPTGAQTGADPDPDGPLASGQWRVVYQDDFETNCPDELPLAEALLPDDGSLHTLTFSDPPQALEFHAVVAAEQISTLPEFFMTDVLGDGVFEVVPGIQTAPFTYVYTVNDAASITLNYTQTLALSDCVATITVELIFEGENGDGMAIPPLPEQPDTGAESGLTGSVADWQVLGDVMDPMFVDDTQLCATGTGGAGWFFDAPQSFVDQVVNGYGETLSFGLRQNQADVNTATRVMLVVGNAIILEHTLPPAGTTDLVTHQVALDETGGWVELDGIFDPTDPAMFQQLLADVTRVQIDGHTESCLVGPSVGDGVAVDSGASADGVPSGNVPYYVVSPTQDPGDNLPVGCDGYMTALDSGQPFSDDPADNIRASLEPLLMMGSSEVGIADYQNYLGEQGLSVGEITIENGHARVVIDGSFLLIGTCGDPLIEAHFLLGIFADPRIESVEVVVNGESLRTIVDMSGQTPAGAAYTRDDIPLRTW
;
A
#
# COMPACT_ATOMS: atom_id res chain seq x y z
N MET A 1 13.23 18.66 27.09
CA MET A 1 13.01 18.62 28.56
C MET A 1 11.53 18.64 28.96
N ARG A 2 10.66 19.54 28.45
CA ARG A 2 9.22 19.54 28.80
C ARG A 2 8.47 18.25 28.39
N LYS A 3 8.74 17.69 27.19
CA LYS A 3 8.16 16.41 26.73
C LYS A 3 8.56 15.20 27.60
N LEU A 4 9.84 15.10 27.99
CA LEU A 4 10.36 14.01 28.83
C LEU A 4 9.75 14.02 30.26
N LEU A 5 9.50 15.20 30.83
CA LEU A 5 8.86 15.35 32.14
C LEU A 5 7.37 14.94 32.09
N ARG A 6 6.71 15.13 30.94
CA ARG A 6 5.29 14.78 30.72
C ARG A 6 5.06 13.27 30.66
N LEU A 7 5.88 12.54 29.89
CA LEU A 7 5.82 11.08 29.82
C LEU A 7 6.05 10.42 31.20
N THR A 8 6.92 11.03 32.02
CA THR A 8 7.20 10.55 33.38
C THR A 8 5.99 10.69 34.33
N ILE A 9 5.17 11.73 34.15
CA ILE A 9 3.94 11.93 34.95
C ILE A 9 2.86 10.94 34.52
N VAL A 10 2.71 10.70 33.21
CA VAL A 10 1.76 9.71 32.64
C VAL A 10 2.09 8.30 33.10
N LEU A 11 3.36 7.88 33.00
CA LEU A 11 3.83 6.59 33.51
C LEU A 11 3.67 6.49 35.04
N GLY A 12 3.85 7.59 35.77
CA GLY A 12 3.63 7.66 37.21
C GLY A 12 2.16 7.51 37.62
N LEU A 13 1.22 8.07 36.85
CA LEU A 13 -0.22 7.93 37.08
C LEU A 13 -0.70 6.51 36.75
N LEU A 14 -0.26 5.95 35.63
CA LEU A 14 -0.57 4.59 35.19
C LEU A 14 -0.05 3.53 36.19
N ALA A 15 1.13 3.74 36.78
CA ALA A 15 1.69 2.84 37.78
C ALA A 15 0.87 2.75 39.08
N VAL A 16 0.00 3.72 39.38
CA VAL A 16 -0.88 3.71 40.57
C VAL A 16 -2.14 2.86 40.33
N MET A 17 -2.49 2.56 39.07
CA MET A 17 -3.72 1.84 38.71
C MET A 17 -3.59 0.31 38.61
N GLY A 18 -2.43 -0.26 38.96
CA GLY A 18 -2.15 -1.70 38.84
C GLY A 18 -1.42 -2.03 37.54
N ALA A 19 -0.99 -3.29 37.37
CA ALA A 19 -0.23 -3.72 36.19
C ALA A 19 -1.11 -3.68 34.93
N VAL A 20 -1.14 -2.52 34.28
CA VAL A 20 -1.87 -2.24 33.06
C VAL A 20 -0.85 -2.10 31.93
N GLN A 21 -1.02 -2.85 30.84
CA GLN A 21 -0.31 -2.58 29.59
C GLN A 21 -0.94 -1.32 28.98
N ALA A 22 -0.18 -0.23 28.97
CA ALA A 22 -0.61 1.03 28.40
C ALA A 22 0.13 1.26 27.07
N GLN A 23 -0.61 1.34 25.99
CA GLN A 23 -0.10 1.81 24.71
C GLN A 23 -0.15 3.34 24.73
N VAL A 24 0.98 3.99 24.45
CA VAL A 24 1.10 5.45 24.41
C VAL A 24 1.33 5.86 22.96
N ILE A 25 0.45 6.70 22.42
CA ILE A 25 0.57 7.27 21.07
C ILE A 25 0.80 8.78 21.22
N ASP A 26 1.92 9.26 20.67
CA ASP A 26 2.50 10.56 21.02
C ASP A 26 1.89 11.77 20.27
N ASP A 27 1.01 11.56 19.29
CA ASP A 27 0.19 12.60 18.64
C ASP A 27 -0.96 11.96 17.85
N ILE A 28 -2.18 12.50 17.95
CA ILE A 28 -3.28 12.20 17.01
C ILE A 28 -3.49 13.44 16.15
N SER A 29 -3.48 13.30 14.82
CA SER A 29 -4.07 14.32 13.96
C SER A 29 -5.58 14.08 13.84
N PHE A 30 -6.36 15.17 13.78
CA PHE A 30 -7.78 15.06 13.45
C PHE A 30 -7.96 14.28 12.13
N ASP A 31 -9.06 13.54 12.04
CA ASP A 31 -9.48 12.71 10.90
C ASP A 31 -8.71 11.41 10.64
N GLN A 32 -7.85 10.98 11.57
CA GLN A 32 -7.27 9.63 11.56
C GLN A 32 -8.19 8.59 12.20
N ASP A 33 -8.28 7.40 11.58
CA ASP A 33 -8.90 6.22 12.16
C ASP A 33 -7.92 5.53 13.12
N ILE A 34 -8.37 5.31 14.34
CA ILE A 34 -7.58 4.64 15.37
C ILE A 34 -8.23 3.31 15.69
N LEU A 35 -7.53 2.21 15.40
CA LEU A 35 -7.93 0.89 15.84
C LEU A 35 -7.61 0.73 17.33
N ALA A 36 -8.64 0.68 18.16
CA ALA A 36 -8.53 0.39 19.58
C ALA A 36 -8.85 -1.10 19.82
N ASP A 37 -7.84 -1.90 20.16
CA ASP A 37 -8.02 -3.24 20.71
C ASP A 37 -8.02 -3.16 22.24
N LEU A 38 -9.19 -3.37 22.81
CA LEU A 38 -9.52 -3.05 24.18
C LEU A 38 -9.91 -4.35 24.91
N SER A 39 -8.90 -4.99 25.49
CA SER A 39 -9.08 -6.14 26.40
C SER A 39 -9.37 -5.68 27.84
N ALA A 40 -9.88 -6.58 28.68
CA ALA A 40 -10.30 -6.28 30.06
C ALA A 40 -9.18 -5.74 31.00
N GLN A 41 -7.94 -5.60 30.51
CA GLN A 41 -6.80 -5.05 31.25
C GLN A 41 -5.99 -4.00 30.47
N SER A 42 -6.48 -3.51 29.33
CA SER A 42 -5.78 -2.50 28.52
C SER A 42 -6.40 -1.12 28.68
N SER A 43 -5.55 -0.12 28.83
CA SER A 43 -5.93 1.28 28.66
C SER A 43 -5.03 1.91 27.59
N ILE A 44 -5.58 2.74 26.72
CA ILE A 44 -4.81 3.43 25.68
C ILE A 44 -4.79 4.91 26.00
N ALA A 45 -3.61 5.52 25.96
CA ALA A 45 -3.42 6.93 26.25
C ALA A 45 -2.91 7.70 25.03
N TYR A 46 -3.53 8.85 24.77
CA TYR A 46 -3.20 9.72 23.64
C TYR A 46 -2.89 11.14 24.10
N GLY A 47 -1.92 11.78 23.47
CA GLY A 47 -1.69 13.22 23.60
C GLY A 47 -2.55 14.00 22.61
N LEU A 48 -3.20 15.08 23.07
CA LEU A 48 -3.97 16.01 22.22
C LEU A 48 -3.62 17.45 22.60
N THR A 49 -3.28 18.29 21.61
CA THR A 49 -3.04 19.72 21.84
C THR A 49 -4.06 20.54 21.07
N LEU A 50 -4.77 21.45 21.75
CA LEU A 50 -5.79 22.31 21.17
C LEU A 50 -5.39 23.78 21.33
N ASP A 51 -5.29 24.52 20.23
CA ASP A 51 -4.95 25.95 20.25
C ASP A 51 -6.12 26.81 20.76
N GLU A 52 -7.35 26.37 20.53
CA GLU A 52 -8.57 27.04 20.96
C GLU A 52 -9.57 26.03 21.57
N ALA A 53 -10.52 26.54 22.37
CA ALA A 53 -11.57 25.70 22.92
C ALA A 53 -12.49 25.22 21.79
N THR A 54 -12.52 23.92 21.56
CA THR A 54 -13.18 23.31 20.40
C THR A 54 -13.97 22.09 20.87
N ALA A 55 -15.18 21.93 20.36
CA ALA A 55 -15.92 20.67 20.49
C ALA A 55 -15.21 19.64 19.63
N VAL A 56 -14.78 18.52 20.20
CA VAL A 56 -14.20 17.40 19.45
C VAL A 56 -15.29 16.35 19.30
N ASN A 57 -15.61 15.96 18.07
CA ASN A 57 -16.51 14.84 17.81
C ASN A 57 -15.68 13.56 17.71
N MET A 58 -15.99 12.57 18.54
CA MET A 58 -15.42 11.23 18.46
C MET A 58 -16.47 10.30 17.86
N ASN A 59 -16.25 9.81 16.65
CA ASN A 59 -17.08 8.76 16.05
C ASN A 59 -16.56 7.39 16.49
N VAL A 60 -17.46 6.54 16.98
CA VAL A 60 -17.14 5.20 17.46
C VAL A 60 -17.82 4.16 16.58
N ASN A 61 -17.01 3.29 15.96
CA ASN A 61 -17.50 2.16 15.16
C ASN A 61 -16.95 0.83 15.70
N TYR A 62 -17.82 -0.02 16.24
CA TYR A 62 -17.40 -1.30 16.82
C TYR A 62 -17.12 -2.35 15.75
N LEU A 63 -15.98 -3.03 15.87
CA LEU A 63 -15.61 -4.19 15.07
C LEU A 63 -16.05 -5.46 15.80
N GLY A 64 -17.36 -5.64 15.95
CA GLY A 64 -17.97 -6.77 16.68
C GLY A 64 -19.12 -6.36 17.61
N PRO A 65 -19.41 -7.16 18.64
CA PRO A 65 -20.39 -6.78 19.67
C PRO A 65 -20.00 -5.44 20.32
N ALA A 66 -20.98 -4.56 20.50
CA ALA A 66 -20.76 -3.32 21.22
C ALA A 66 -20.31 -3.62 22.65
N PHE A 67 -19.31 -2.88 23.12
CA PHE A 67 -18.78 -3.00 24.48
C PHE A 67 -18.62 -1.62 25.09
N GLY A 68 -18.66 -1.56 26.41
CA GLY A 68 -18.59 -0.30 27.14
C GLY A 68 -17.15 0.10 27.48
N PHE A 69 -16.80 1.36 27.23
CA PHE A 69 -15.52 1.93 27.65
C PHE A 69 -15.69 3.36 28.18
N MET A 70 -14.73 3.80 28.99
CA MET A 70 -14.64 5.13 29.57
C MET A 70 -13.63 5.96 28.80
N VAL A 71 -14.01 7.19 28.47
CA VAL A 71 -13.10 8.23 27.98
C VAL A 71 -12.85 9.18 29.14
N GLU A 72 -11.62 9.21 29.63
CA GLU A 72 -11.16 10.16 30.64
C GLU A 72 -10.19 11.14 30.00
N ILE A 73 -10.44 12.44 30.14
CA ILE A 73 -9.59 13.48 29.57
C ILE A 73 -8.97 14.25 30.71
N PHE A 74 -7.65 14.30 30.74
CA PHE A 74 -6.86 15.03 31.72
C PHE A 74 -6.23 16.26 31.07
N GLY A 75 -6.17 17.37 31.80
CA GLY A 75 -5.40 18.54 31.38
C GLY A 75 -3.90 18.27 31.46
N GLY A 76 -3.09 19.16 30.87
CA GLY A 76 -1.63 19.06 30.91
C GLY A 76 -1.00 19.14 32.31
N ASP A 77 -1.79 19.49 33.33
CA ASP A 77 -1.44 19.44 34.75
C ASP A 77 -1.81 18.11 35.43
N GLY A 78 -2.45 17.19 34.70
CA GLY A 78 -2.93 15.89 35.19
C GLY A 78 -4.28 15.95 35.91
N ALA A 79 -4.96 17.10 35.95
CA ALA A 79 -6.30 17.19 36.53
C ALA A 79 -7.36 16.64 35.54
N PRO A 80 -8.34 15.85 35.99
CA PRO A 80 -9.43 15.40 35.13
C PRO A 80 -10.26 16.60 34.67
N VAL A 81 -10.45 16.70 33.36
CA VAL A 81 -11.25 17.71 32.66
C VAL A 81 -12.65 17.17 32.42
N THR A 82 -12.74 15.97 31.85
CA THR A 82 -14.02 15.29 31.60
C THR A 82 -13.87 13.78 31.71
N GLU A 83 -14.96 13.10 32.05
CA GLU A 83 -15.08 11.66 32.15
C GLU A 83 -16.43 11.26 31.54
N GLN A 84 -16.41 10.43 30.50
CA GLN A 84 -17.61 10.05 29.76
C GLN A 84 -17.64 8.55 29.44
N ALA A 85 -18.72 7.88 29.81
CA ALA A 85 -18.97 6.48 29.48
C ALA A 85 -19.59 6.34 28.07
N ILE A 86 -18.99 5.50 27.24
CA ILE A 86 -19.43 5.21 25.88
C ILE A 86 -19.92 3.77 25.80
N ASN A 87 -21.19 3.59 25.46
CA ASN A 87 -21.87 2.29 25.45
C ASN A 87 -22.57 1.97 24.11
N SER A 88 -22.40 2.81 23.10
CA SER A 88 -23.06 2.69 21.80
C SER A 88 -22.22 3.35 20.70
N ALA A 89 -22.34 2.83 19.49
CA ALA A 89 -21.71 3.41 18.31
C ALA A 89 -22.31 4.78 17.99
N GLY A 90 -21.55 5.61 17.27
CA GLY A 90 -21.97 6.93 16.80
C GLY A 90 -21.08 8.07 17.30
N ASP A 91 -21.55 9.29 17.08
CA ASP A 91 -20.83 10.52 17.40
C ASP A 91 -20.98 10.90 18.87
N VAL A 92 -19.84 11.14 19.52
CA VAL A 92 -19.73 11.61 20.89
C VAL A 92 -19.06 12.97 20.87
N ALA A 93 -19.80 14.01 21.23
CA ALA A 93 -19.25 15.35 21.38
C ALA A 93 -18.52 15.49 22.73
N LEU A 94 -17.27 15.93 22.68
CA LEU A 94 -16.38 16.20 23.81
C LEU A 94 -16.05 17.69 23.81
N ASP A 95 -16.56 18.43 24.80
CA ASP A 95 -16.24 19.86 24.94
C ASP A 95 -14.88 20.03 25.63
N LEU A 96 -13.86 20.44 24.87
CA LEU A 96 -12.50 20.60 25.37
C LEU A 96 -12.07 22.08 25.38
N PRO A 97 -11.49 22.59 26.49
CA PRO A 97 -10.89 23.91 26.52
C PRO A 97 -9.63 23.97 25.63
N ALA A 98 -9.07 25.15 25.40
CA ALA A 98 -7.74 25.28 24.80
C ALA A 98 -6.67 24.72 25.77
N GLY A 99 -5.67 24.01 25.26
CA GLY A 99 -4.56 23.49 26.06
C GLY A 99 -4.01 22.14 25.60
N ASP A 100 -3.09 21.61 26.41
CA ASP A 100 -2.58 20.25 26.27
C ASP A 100 -3.49 19.30 27.08
N PHE A 101 -3.87 18.17 26.48
CA PHE A 101 -4.72 17.15 27.08
C PHE A 101 -4.13 15.75 26.91
N PHE A 102 -4.51 14.86 27.81
CA PHE A 102 -4.33 13.43 27.69
C PHE A 102 -5.69 12.75 27.64
N VAL A 103 -5.95 11.97 26.60
CA VAL A 103 -7.16 11.17 26.47
C VAL A 103 -6.82 9.74 26.86
N LEU A 104 -7.48 9.21 27.88
CA LEU A 104 -7.36 7.84 28.34
C LEU A 104 -8.64 7.09 27.98
N LEU A 105 -8.48 5.99 27.23
CA LEU A 105 -9.55 5.05 26.95
C LEU A 105 -9.38 3.83 27.86
N ALA A 106 -10.37 3.57 28.71
CA ALA A 106 -10.35 2.46 29.65
C ALA A 106 -11.57 1.57 29.47
N VAL A 107 -11.37 0.27 29.27
CA VAL A 107 -12.49 -0.68 29.12
C VAL A 107 -13.22 -0.83 30.44
N MET A 108 -14.55 -0.88 30.41
CA MET A 108 -15.30 -1.18 31.62
C MET A 108 -15.01 -2.61 32.12
N PRO A 109 -14.99 -2.86 33.45
CA PRO A 109 -14.65 -4.17 33.98
C PRO A 109 -15.54 -5.30 33.42
N GLY A 110 -14.91 -6.31 32.82
CA GLY A 110 -15.60 -7.48 32.26
C GLY A 110 -16.06 -7.32 30.81
N GLU A 111 -15.82 -6.17 30.19
CA GLU A 111 -16.02 -5.93 28.77
C GLU A 111 -14.71 -6.17 27.99
N SER A 112 -14.81 -6.53 26.72
CA SER A 112 -13.67 -6.61 25.79
C SER A 112 -14.16 -6.51 24.35
N GLY A 113 -13.42 -5.82 23.50
CA GLY A 113 -13.75 -5.75 22.08
C GLY A 113 -12.82 -4.83 21.29
N ARG A 114 -13.12 -4.69 20.00
CA ARG A 114 -12.38 -3.84 19.07
C ARG A 114 -13.28 -2.71 18.56
N ALA A 115 -12.74 -1.51 18.45
CA ALA A 115 -13.45 -0.36 17.86
C ALA A 115 -12.51 0.49 17.02
N ILE A 116 -13.05 1.12 15.98
CA ILE A 116 -12.40 2.21 15.26
C ILE A 116 -12.91 3.52 15.85
N LEU A 117 -11.99 4.41 16.21
CA LEU A 117 -12.27 5.72 16.77
C LEU A 117 -11.74 6.79 15.83
N ARG A 118 -12.59 7.74 15.43
CA ARG A 118 -12.19 8.90 14.64
C ARG A 118 -12.51 10.19 15.37
N PHE A 119 -11.52 11.06 15.53
CA PHE A 119 -11.69 12.38 16.14
C PHE A 119 -11.76 13.45 15.05
N SER A 120 -12.79 14.30 15.07
CA SER A 120 -12.93 15.45 14.15
C SER A 120 -13.21 16.74 14.92
N ALA A 121 -12.77 17.87 14.36
CA ALA A 121 -13.08 19.18 14.92
C ALA A 121 -14.56 19.53 14.67
N GLY A 122 -15.31 19.73 15.74
CA GLY A 122 -16.69 20.21 15.70
C GLY A 122 -16.71 21.69 15.31
N GLY A 123 -17.21 22.00 14.12
CA GLY A 123 -17.42 23.37 13.68
C GLY A 123 -18.36 24.13 14.64
N THR A 124 -17.90 25.26 15.16
CA THR A 124 -18.78 26.20 15.85
C THR A 124 -19.66 26.90 14.82
N THR A 125 -20.97 26.93 15.03
CA THR A 125 -21.95 27.41 14.02
C THR A 125 -22.02 28.93 13.83
N ASP A 126 -21.03 29.72 14.26
CA ASP A 126 -21.09 31.19 14.21
C ASP A 126 -19.73 31.83 13.84
N ALA A 127 -19.53 32.24 12.58
CA ALA A 127 -18.39 33.08 12.17
C ALA A 127 -18.82 34.28 11.27
N PRO A 128 -18.32 35.51 11.51
CA PRO A 128 -18.70 36.73 10.78
C PRO A 128 -17.77 37.09 9.60
N ALA A 129 -18.29 37.86 8.63
CA ALA A 129 -17.66 38.17 7.33
C ALA A 129 -16.43 39.12 7.40
N PRO A 130 -15.42 38.96 6.51
CA PRO A 130 -14.22 39.80 6.49
C PRO A 130 -14.33 41.04 5.56
N PRO A 131 -13.53 42.11 5.81
CA PRO A 131 -13.60 43.38 5.09
C PRO A 131 -12.60 43.50 3.93
N THR A 132 -12.94 44.39 2.98
CA THR A 132 -12.22 44.69 1.74
C THR A 132 -11.24 45.87 1.85
N GLY A 133 -10.06 45.75 1.21
CA GLY A 133 -9.11 46.85 0.98
C GLY A 133 -7.98 46.48 0.00
N ALA A 134 -7.67 47.39 -0.94
CA ALA A 134 -6.81 47.18 -2.12
C ALA A 134 -5.60 48.13 -2.17
N GLN A 135 -4.53 47.78 -2.93
CA GLN A 135 -3.59 48.62 -3.73
C GLN A 135 -2.45 47.72 -4.29
N THR A 136 -2.24 47.52 -5.60
CA THR A 136 -1.57 48.28 -6.70
C THR A 136 -0.06 48.53 -6.59
N GLY A 137 0.71 48.02 -7.57
CA GLY A 137 2.05 48.53 -7.98
C GLY A 137 2.99 47.46 -8.58
N ALA A 138 3.40 47.63 -9.85
CA ALA A 138 4.05 46.65 -10.72
C ALA A 138 5.56 46.90 -11.00
N ASP A 139 6.26 45.84 -11.41
CA ASP A 139 7.39 45.80 -12.39
C ASP A 139 7.39 44.38 -13.04
N PRO A 140 7.75 44.17 -14.33
CA PRO A 140 7.27 43.03 -15.12
C PRO A 140 8.10 41.76 -14.95
N ASP A 141 7.38 40.68 -14.64
CA ASP A 141 7.86 39.29 -14.58
C ASP A 141 7.80 38.67 -16.01
N PRO A 142 8.80 37.90 -16.46
CA PRO A 142 8.75 37.10 -17.70
C PRO A 142 7.57 36.10 -17.82
N ASP A 143 6.72 35.94 -16.81
CA ASP A 143 5.54 35.05 -16.76
C ASP A 143 4.22 35.72 -17.23
N GLY A 144 4.25 36.56 -18.27
CA GLY A 144 3.06 37.28 -18.74
C GLY A 144 1.92 36.37 -19.26
N PRO A 145 0.63 36.77 -19.13
CA PRO A 145 -0.51 35.94 -19.54
C PRO A 145 -0.57 35.74 -21.05
N LEU A 146 -1.06 34.56 -21.45
CA LEU A 146 -1.36 34.22 -22.85
C LEU A 146 -2.32 35.23 -23.49
N ALA A 147 -2.19 35.40 -24.81
CA ALA A 147 -3.02 36.34 -25.58
C ALA A 147 -4.52 36.02 -25.49
N SER A 148 -5.35 37.06 -25.56
CA SER A 148 -6.81 36.97 -25.50
C SER A 148 -7.40 36.07 -26.60
N GLY A 149 -8.10 35.00 -26.21
CA GLY A 149 -8.94 34.20 -27.10
C GLY A 149 -10.42 34.62 -27.08
N GLN A 150 -11.21 34.19 -28.07
CA GLN A 150 -12.65 34.37 -28.09
C GLN A 150 -13.37 33.22 -27.38
N TRP A 151 -14.38 33.54 -26.59
CA TRP A 151 -15.17 32.58 -25.83
C TRP A 151 -16.53 32.39 -26.50
N ARG A 152 -16.95 31.15 -26.70
CA ARG A 152 -18.30 30.82 -27.18
C ARG A 152 -18.97 29.85 -26.20
N VAL A 153 -20.03 30.33 -25.57
CA VAL A 153 -20.92 29.48 -24.75
C VAL A 153 -22.05 29.00 -25.65
N VAL A 154 -22.27 27.69 -25.73
CA VAL A 154 -23.37 27.08 -26.48
C VAL A 154 -24.22 26.31 -25.47
N TYR A 155 -25.49 26.68 -25.34
CA TYR A 155 -26.44 25.92 -24.55
C TYR A 155 -27.04 24.83 -25.44
N GLN A 156 -27.02 23.58 -24.98
CA GLN A 156 -27.75 22.50 -25.64
C GLN A 156 -29.18 22.44 -25.07
N ASP A 157 -30.18 22.36 -25.93
CA ASP A 157 -31.62 22.47 -25.60
C ASP A 157 -32.20 21.24 -24.85
N ASP A 158 -31.37 20.38 -24.28
CA ASP A 158 -31.78 19.13 -23.63
C ASP A 158 -32.12 19.36 -22.15
N PHE A 159 -33.16 20.17 -21.92
CA PHE A 159 -33.66 20.49 -20.59
C PHE A 159 -34.65 19.41 -20.11
N GLU A 160 -34.16 18.35 -19.46
CA GLU A 160 -35.04 17.39 -18.80
C GLU A 160 -35.43 17.90 -17.41
N THR A 161 -36.72 18.23 -17.25
CA THR A 161 -37.27 18.60 -15.94
C THR A 161 -38.56 17.83 -15.65
N ASN A 162 -38.69 17.38 -14.41
CA ASN A 162 -39.93 16.86 -13.85
C ASN A 162 -40.64 17.90 -12.95
N CYS A 163 -40.24 19.17 -13.05
CA CYS A 163 -40.88 20.30 -12.37
C CYS A 163 -42.17 20.72 -13.08
N PRO A 164 -43.21 21.18 -12.34
CA PRO A 164 -44.42 21.74 -12.96
C PRO A 164 -44.10 23.01 -13.76
N ASP A 165 -44.78 23.18 -14.90
CA ASP A 165 -44.56 24.21 -15.95
C ASP A 165 -44.55 25.69 -15.48
N GLU A 166 -44.82 25.98 -14.21
CA GLU A 166 -45.00 27.34 -13.68
C GLU A 166 -43.78 27.92 -12.93
N LEU A 167 -42.61 27.27 -12.94
CA LEU A 167 -41.39 27.86 -12.37
C LEU A 167 -40.66 28.76 -13.40
N PRO A 168 -40.43 30.06 -13.12
CA PRO A 168 -39.87 31.01 -14.08
C PRO A 168 -38.34 30.94 -14.17
N LEU A 169 -37.75 29.76 -14.04
CA LEU A 169 -36.29 29.58 -14.07
C LEU A 169 -35.73 29.71 -15.50
N ALA A 170 -36.53 29.36 -16.51
CA ALA A 170 -36.16 29.50 -17.93
C ALA A 170 -35.97 30.97 -18.36
N GLU A 171 -36.76 31.91 -17.81
CA GLU A 171 -36.66 33.35 -18.14
C GLU A 171 -35.46 34.06 -17.49
N ALA A 172 -34.82 33.47 -16.48
CA ALA A 172 -33.70 34.10 -15.77
C ALA A 172 -32.33 33.81 -16.41
N LEU A 173 -32.21 32.76 -17.23
CA LEU A 173 -30.94 32.30 -17.78
C LEU A 173 -30.88 32.29 -19.32
N LEU A 174 -32.02 32.39 -20.01
CA LEU A 174 -32.09 32.39 -21.48
C LEU A 174 -32.95 33.57 -21.96
N PRO A 175 -32.42 34.54 -22.72
CA PRO A 175 -33.26 35.44 -23.47
C PRO A 175 -33.86 34.70 -24.69
N ASP A 176 -35.13 34.97 -25.00
CA ASP A 176 -35.96 34.29 -26.02
C ASP A 176 -35.41 34.32 -27.46
N ASP A 177 -34.29 34.99 -27.74
CA ASP A 177 -33.81 35.27 -29.09
C ASP A 177 -32.53 34.52 -29.51
N GLY A 178 -31.96 33.68 -28.64
CA GLY A 178 -30.75 32.92 -28.95
C GLY A 178 -29.51 33.81 -29.20
N SER A 179 -29.49 35.02 -28.64
CA SER A 179 -28.37 35.94 -28.83
C SER A 179 -27.13 35.59 -28.00
N LEU A 180 -25.98 35.82 -28.63
CA LEU A 180 -24.63 35.52 -28.15
C LEU A 180 -24.23 36.49 -27.02
N HIS A 181 -23.84 35.98 -25.85
CA HIS A 181 -23.21 36.78 -24.80
C HIS A 181 -21.69 36.84 -25.00
N THR A 182 -21.15 38.03 -25.31
CA THR A 182 -19.71 38.29 -25.26
C THR A 182 -19.37 38.93 -23.91
N LEU A 183 -18.65 38.21 -23.05
CA LEU A 183 -18.11 38.77 -21.81
C LEU A 183 -16.82 39.54 -22.16
N THR A 184 -16.79 40.84 -21.88
CA THR A 184 -15.58 41.66 -22.01
C THR A 184 -15.19 42.17 -20.63
N PHE A 185 -13.99 41.81 -20.17
CA PHE A 185 -13.44 42.31 -18.92
C PHE A 185 -12.52 43.50 -19.20
N SER A 186 -12.72 44.59 -18.46
CA SER A 186 -11.90 45.79 -18.52
C SER A 186 -11.08 45.94 -17.23
N ASP A 187 -9.75 46.02 -17.42
CA ASP A 187 -8.59 46.12 -16.51
C ASP A 187 -8.66 47.18 -15.35
N PRO A 188 -7.91 47.05 -14.21
CA PRO A 188 -7.04 45.96 -13.71
C PRO A 188 -7.47 45.31 -12.35
N PRO A 189 -6.79 44.23 -11.87
CA PRO A 189 -7.45 42.96 -11.47
C PRO A 189 -7.58 42.71 -9.95
N GLN A 190 -8.61 41.95 -9.58
CA GLN A 190 -8.45 40.92 -8.55
C GLN A 190 -8.51 39.58 -9.27
N ALA A 191 -7.38 38.88 -9.26
CA ALA A 191 -7.24 37.57 -9.85
C ALA A 191 -8.27 36.63 -9.22
N LEU A 192 -9.18 36.10 -10.04
CA LEU A 192 -9.54 34.70 -9.87
C LEU A 192 -8.28 33.94 -10.26
N GLU A 193 -7.54 33.44 -9.27
CA GLU A 193 -6.48 32.46 -9.49
C GLU A 193 -7.15 31.17 -9.99
N PHE A 194 -7.39 31.11 -11.30
CA PHE A 194 -7.38 29.83 -11.99
C PHE A 194 -5.92 29.44 -12.12
N HIS A 195 -5.51 28.43 -11.34
CA HIS A 195 -4.26 27.74 -11.61
C HIS A 195 -4.31 27.25 -13.07
N ALA A 196 -3.22 27.50 -13.78
CA ALA A 196 -3.07 27.41 -15.22
C ALA A 196 -3.79 26.21 -15.86
N VAL A 197 -4.47 26.46 -16.99
CA VAL A 197 -4.73 25.39 -17.96
C VAL A 197 -3.40 25.10 -18.64
N VAL A 198 -2.76 24.03 -18.20
CA VAL A 198 -1.44 23.63 -18.66
C VAL A 198 -1.59 22.81 -19.95
N ALA A 199 -0.78 23.11 -20.96
CA ALA A 199 -0.66 22.24 -22.14
C ALA A 199 -0.21 20.83 -21.70
N ALA A 200 -0.60 19.79 -22.46
CA ALA A 200 -0.38 18.38 -22.13
C ALA A 200 1.08 18.00 -21.77
N GLU A 201 2.08 18.83 -22.10
CA GLU A 201 3.49 18.61 -21.79
C GLU A 201 3.95 19.08 -20.38
N GLN A 202 3.08 19.61 -19.52
CA GLN A 202 3.49 20.09 -18.17
C GLN A 202 2.56 19.69 -17.01
N ILE A 203 1.92 18.53 -17.07
CA ILE A 203 1.17 17.95 -15.94
C ILE A 203 2.14 17.24 -14.99
N SER A 204 3.01 17.96 -14.28
CA SER A 204 3.87 17.35 -13.24
C SER A 204 3.76 18.00 -11.86
N THR A 205 2.85 18.96 -11.70
CA THR A 205 2.61 19.62 -10.40
C THR A 205 1.14 20.00 -10.22
N LEU A 206 0.26 19.01 -10.02
CA LEU A 206 -1.06 19.25 -9.42
C LEU A 206 -0.94 19.21 -7.88
N PRO A 207 -1.62 20.09 -7.12
CA PRO A 207 -1.84 19.88 -5.69
C PRO A 207 -2.86 18.74 -5.49
N GLU A 208 -2.69 17.95 -4.41
CA GLU A 208 -3.36 16.67 -4.05
C GLU A 208 -4.91 16.62 -4.01
N PHE A 209 -5.64 17.58 -4.59
CA PHE A 209 -7.08 17.77 -4.38
C PHE A 209 -8.02 17.32 -5.53
N PHE A 210 -7.50 16.73 -6.61
CA PHE A 210 -8.29 16.25 -7.74
C PHE A 210 -7.96 14.80 -8.08
N MET A 211 -8.98 13.96 -8.26
CA MET A 211 -8.84 12.67 -8.95
C MET A 211 -9.32 12.85 -10.39
N THR A 212 -8.48 12.41 -11.32
CA THR A 212 -8.78 12.40 -12.76
C THR A 212 -8.88 10.96 -13.23
N ASP A 213 -9.96 10.61 -13.92
CA ASP A 213 -10.15 9.30 -14.54
C ASP A 213 -10.21 9.46 -16.07
N VAL A 214 -9.63 8.53 -16.82
CA VAL A 214 -9.57 8.60 -18.29
C VAL A 214 -10.62 7.65 -18.84
N LEU A 215 -11.68 8.21 -19.45
CA LEU A 215 -12.83 7.44 -19.91
C LEU A 215 -12.70 6.95 -21.38
N GLY A 216 -11.56 7.22 -22.04
CA GLY A 216 -11.28 6.87 -23.45
C GLY A 216 -11.47 8.05 -24.43
N ASP A 217 -10.92 7.93 -25.65
CA ASP A 217 -11.03 8.92 -26.76
C ASP A 217 -10.71 10.39 -26.40
N GLY A 218 -9.75 10.65 -25.50
CA GLY A 218 -9.39 12.01 -25.09
C GLY A 218 -10.43 12.68 -24.20
N VAL A 219 -11.30 11.88 -23.57
CA VAL A 219 -12.29 12.30 -22.58
C VAL A 219 -11.78 11.99 -21.17
N PHE A 220 -11.89 12.98 -20.30
CA PHE A 220 -11.40 12.91 -18.93
C PHE A 220 -12.52 13.30 -17.97
N GLU A 221 -12.67 12.54 -16.90
CA GLU A 221 -13.57 12.81 -15.79
C GLU A 221 -12.76 13.37 -14.62
N VAL A 222 -13.17 14.52 -14.09
CA VAL A 222 -12.52 15.11 -12.91
C VAL A 222 -13.52 15.17 -11.78
N VAL A 223 -13.19 14.52 -10.67
CA VAL A 223 -14.00 14.51 -9.45
C VAL A 223 -13.27 15.35 -8.38
N PRO A 224 -13.78 16.54 -8.01
CA PRO A 224 -13.16 17.36 -6.97
C PRO A 224 -13.42 16.78 -5.57
N GLY A 225 -12.36 16.71 -4.75
CA GLY A 225 -12.38 16.03 -3.45
C GLY A 225 -13.15 16.71 -2.31
N ILE A 226 -13.69 17.94 -2.47
CA ILE A 226 -14.47 18.61 -1.41
C ILE A 226 -15.61 19.48 -1.98
N GLN A 227 -16.87 19.04 -1.85
CA GLN A 227 -18.02 19.77 -1.25
C GLN A 227 -19.41 19.15 -1.57
N THR A 228 -20.40 19.60 -0.81
CA THR A 228 -21.73 19.07 -0.47
C THR A 228 -22.76 18.87 -1.60
N ALA A 229 -22.37 18.86 -2.88
CA ALA A 229 -23.23 18.42 -3.98
C ALA A 229 -22.37 17.94 -5.17
N PRO A 230 -22.69 16.79 -5.81
CA PRO A 230 -21.86 16.22 -6.86
C PRO A 230 -22.02 17.03 -8.15
N PHE A 231 -20.93 17.65 -8.60
CA PHE A 231 -20.79 18.11 -9.97
C PHE A 231 -19.86 17.15 -10.70
N THR A 232 -20.29 16.64 -11.85
CA THR A 232 -19.43 15.86 -12.74
C THR A 232 -19.00 16.75 -13.88
N TYR A 233 -17.68 16.92 -14.03
CA TYR A 233 -17.07 17.64 -15.15
C TYR A 233 -16.50 16.63 -16.13
N VAL A 234 -16.86 16.78 -17.40
CA VAL A 234 -16.33 15.96 -18.49
C VAL A 234 -15.72 16.91 -19.51
N TYR A 235 -14.41 16.81 -19.74
CA TYR A 235 -13.78 17.53 -20.85
C TYR A 235 -13.37 16.58 -21.96
N THR A 236 -13.46 17.06 -23.20
CA THR A 236 -13.06 16.36 -24.41
C THR A 236 -12.07 17.24 -25.16
N VAL A 237 -10.89 16.70 -25.44
CA VAL A 237 -9.91 17.35 -26.32
C VAL A 237 -10.24 16.94 -27.75
N ASN A 238 -10.86 17.85 -28.52
CA ASN A 238 -11.30 17.53 -29.87
C ASN A 238 -10.13 17.54 -30.86
N ASP A 239 -9.21 18.49 -30.70
CA ASP A 239 -7.94 18.56 -31.43
C ASP A 239 -6.93 19.47 -30.70
N ALA A 240 -5.74 19.66 -31.29
CA ALA A 240 -4.66 20.47 -30.71
C ALA A 240 -5.01 21.95 -30.53
N ALA A 241 -6.10 22.44 -31.15
CA ALA A 241 -6.52 23.82 -31.09
C ALA A 241 -7.89 24.00 -30.42
N SER A 242 -8.55 22.95 -29.94
CA SER A 242 -9.85 23.09 -29.30
C SER A 242 -10.14 22.07 -28.19
N ILE A 243 -10.70 22.59 -27.10
CA ILE A 243 -11.15 21.82 -25.94
C ILE A 243 -12.64 22.11 -25.76
N THR A 244 -13.44 21.07 -25.52
CA THR A 244 -14.83 21.23 -25.09
C THR A 244 -14.96 20.79 -23.64
N LEU A 245 -15.54 21.64 -22.79
CA LEU A 245 -15.90 21.31 -21.43
C LEU A 245 -17.42 21.17 -21.33
N ASN A 246 -17.88 19.98 -20.98
CA ASN A 246 -19.27 19.70 -20.67
C ASN A 246 -19.41 19.54 -19.15
N TYR A 247 -20.35 20.26 -18.54
CA TYR A 247 -20.73 19.97 -17.16
C TYR A 247 -22.23 19.87 -17.02
N THR A 248 -22.67 18.93 -16.19
CA THR A 248 -24.08 18.72 -15.88
C THR A 248 -24.33 19.11 -14.44
N GLN A 249 -25.25 20.04 -14.21
CA GLN A 249 -25.70 20.43 -12.88
C GLN A 249 -27.11 19.91 -12.65
N THR A 250 -27.27 19.07 -11.62
CA THR A 250 -28.58 18.63 -11.13
C THR A 250 -28.96 19.39 -9.87
N LEU A 251 -29.97 20.25 -9.96
CA LEU A 251 -30.55 20.99 -8.85
C LEU A 251 -31.74 20.21 -8.29
N ALA A 252 -31.58 19.65 -7.10
CA ALA A 252 -32.69 19.13 -6.31
C ALA A 252 -33.42 20.29 -5.62
N LEU A 253 -34.59 20.65 -6.16
CA LEU A 253 -35.52 21.57 -5.51
C LEU A 253 -36.42 20.77 -4.56
N SER A 254 -37.06 21.44 -3.60
CA SER A 254 -37.84 20.76 -2.56
C SER A 254 -38.92 19.82 -3.10
N ASP A 255 -39.42 20.06 -4.32
CA ASP A 255 -40.57 19.37 -4.91
C ASP A 255 -40.27 18.77 -6.30
N CYS A 256 -39.07 18.93 -6.87
CA CYS A 256 -38.68 18.40 -8.18
C CYS A 256 -37.15 18.44 -8.42
N VAL A 257 -36.68 17.83 -9.51
CA VAL A 257 -35.27 17.81 -9.89
C VAL A 257 -35.11 18.45 -11.28
N ALA A 258 -34.20 19.41 -11.40
CA ALA A 258 -33.86 20.04 -12.67
C ALA A 258 -32.42 19.70 -13.04
N THR A 259 -32.18 19.20 -14.24
CA THR A 259 -30.84 18.91 -14.74
C THR A 259 -30.53 19.83 -15.91
N ILE A 260 -29.37 20.50 -15.85
CA ILE A 260 -28.90 21.42 -16.89
C ILE A 260 -27.52 20.97 -17.34
N THR A 261 -27.34 20.77 -18.65
CA THR A 261 -26.04 20.48 -19.25
C THR A 261 -25.53 21.72 -19.99
N VAL A 262 -24.30 22.13 -19.70
CA VAL A 262 -23.67 23.31 -20.29
C VAL A 262 -22.39 22.89 -21.01
N GLU A 263 -22.27 23.29 -22.29
CA GLU A 263 -21.12 23.05 -23.14
C GLU A 263 -20.33 24.35 -23.35
N LEU A 264 -19.03 24.31 -23.05
CA LEU A 264 -18.09 25.42 -23.22
C LEU A 264 -17.02 25.00 -24.21
N ILE A 265 -16.90 25.70 -25.34
CA ILE A 265 -15.91 25.38 -26.39
C ILE A 265 -14.81 26.44 -26.38
N PHE A 266 -13.57 25.98 -26.26
CA PHE A 266 -12.35 26.77 -26.30
C PHE A 266 -11.69 26.56 -27.67
N GLU A 267 -11.44 27.62 -28.43
CA GLU A 267 -10.72 27.57 -29.71
C GLU A 267 -9.46 28.44 -29.63
N GLY A 268 -8.28 27.84 -29.86
CA GLY A 268 -6.99 28.51 -29.93
C GLY A 268 -6.70 29.03 -31.33
N GLU A 269 -6.21 30.27 -31.44
CA GLU A 269 -5.73 30.80 -32.72
C GLU A 269 -4.38 30.15 -33.09
N ASN A 270 -4.38 29.34 -34.16
CA ASN A 270 -3.21 28.62 -34.66
C ASN A 270 -2.01 29.53 -34.94
N GLY A 271 -0.89 29.31 -34.22
CA GLY A 271 0.43 29.87 -34.52
C GLY A 271 1.44 28.79 -34.90
N ASP A 272 1.74 28.73 -36.20
CA ASP A 272 2.90 28.12 -36.89
C ASP A 272 3.55 26.83 -36.34
N GLY A 273 3.27 25.71 -37.02
CA GLY A 273 3.79 24.38 -36.73
C GLY A 273 5.32 24.24 -36.72
N MET A 274 5.83 23.56 -35.69
CA MET A 274 7.15 22.94 -35.65
C MET A 274 7.04 21.42 -35.75
N ALA A 275 7.93 20.82 -36.56
CA ALA A 275 7.99 19.37 -36.77
C ALA A 275 8.86 18.67 -35.71
N ILE A 276 8.37 17.53 -35.25
CA ILE A 276 9.01 16.62 -34.27
C ILE A 276 10.19 15.89 -34.95
N PRO A 277 11.37 15.74 -34.30
CA PRO A 277 12.49 14.98 -34.85
C PRO A 277 12.24 13.46 -34.79
N PRO A 278 12.83 12.66 -35.70
CA PRO A 278 12.61 11.22 -35.75
C PRO A 278 13.34 10.50 -34.60
N LEU A 279 12.65 9.51 -34.02
CA LEU A 279 13.13 8.58 -32.99
C LEU A 279 14.39 7.80 -33.44
N PRO A 280 15.29 7.43 -32.50
CA PRO A 280 16.44 6.57 -32.78
C PRO A 280 16.01 5.14 -33.14
N GLU A 281 16.74 4.51 -34.06
CA GLU A 281 16.47 3.16 -34.55
C GLU A 281 16.62 2.09 -33.43
N GLN A 282 15.59 1.26 -33.31
CA GLN A 282 15.47 0.13 -32.37
C GLN A 282 16.49 -0.99 -32.64
N PRO A 283 17.08 -1.61 -31.60
CA PRO A 283 17.79 -2.88 -31.75
C PRO A 283 16.80 -4.04 -31.99
N ASP A 284 17.09 -4.86 -32.99
CA ASP A 284 16.33 -6.04 -33.40
C ASP A 284 16.35 -7.12 -32.29
N THR A 285 15.26 -7.22 -31.51
CA THR A 285 15.08 -8.24 -30.47
C THR A 285 14.43 -9.48 -31.09
N GLY A 286 15.22 -10.52 -31.33
CA GLY A 286 14.73 -11.80 -31.84
C GLY A 286 13.59 -12.35 -31.00
N ALA A 287 12.55 -12.86 -31.67
CA ALA A 287 11.33 -13.40 -31.06
C ALA A 287 11.64 -14.48 -30.00
N GLU A 288 11.43 -14.14 -28.73
CA GLU A 288 11.48 -15.08 -27.62
C GLU A 288 10.11 -15.76 -27.46
N SER A 289 10.11 -17.08 -27.56
CA SER A 289 8.93 -17.92 -27.68
C SER A 289 8.45 -18.43 -26.31
N GLY A 290 7.21 -18.11 -25.94
CA GLY A 290 6.50 -18.79 -24.85
C GLY A 290 5.35 -17.99 -24.24
N LEU A 291 5.55 -16.68 -24.07
CA LEU A 291 4.55 -15.76 -23.53
C LEU A 291 3.71 -15.20 -24.68
N THR A 292 2.38 -15.37 -24.59
CA THR A 292 1.44 -14.99 -25.67
C THR A 292 0.37 -14.02 -25.24
N GLY A 293 0.39 -13.61 -23.96
CA GLY A 293 -0.48 -12.56 -23.46
C GLY A 293 -0.30 -11.27 -24.24
N SER A 294 -1.39 -10.52 -24.43
CA SER A 294 -1.29 -9.16 -24.95
C SER A 294 -1.14 -8.18 -23.81
N VAL A 295 -0.31 -7.16 -24.01
CA VAL A 295 -0.18 -6.01 -23.10
C VAL A 295 -0.90 -4.77 -23.64
N ALA A 296 -1.56 -4.83 -24.78
CA ALA A 296 -2.08 -3.65 -25.49
C ALA A 296 -3.05 -2.79 -24.66
N ASP A 297 -3.81 -3.42 -23.75
CA ASP A 297 -4.78 -2.75 -22.88
C ASP A 297 -4.23 -2.52 -21.45
N TRP A 298 -2.98 -2.88 -21.18
CA TRP A 298 -2.35 -2.60 -19.89
C TRP A 298 -1.99 -1.13 -19.77
N GLN A 299 -2.11 -0.61 -18.55
CA GLN A 299 -1.76 0.77 -18.25
C GLN A 299 -0.55 0.82 -17.33
N VAL A 300 0.05 1.99 -17.23
CA VAL A 300 1.12 2.25 -16.26
C VAL A 300 0.64 3.34 -15.31
N LEU A 301 0.64 3.05 -14.02
CA LEU A 301 0.19 3.96 -12.95
C LEU A 301 1.37 4.36 -12.07
N GLY A 302 1.31 5.54 -11.46
CA GLY A 302 2.32 6.04 -10.53
C GLY A 302 3.39 6.93 -11.19
N ASP A 303 4.54 7.04 -10.53
CA ASP A 303 5.60 8.00 -10.84
C ASP A 303 6.51 7.56 -12.02
N VAL A 304 5.94 7.55 -13.23
CA VAL A 304 6.64 7.11 -14.46
C VAL A 304 6.88 8.24 -15.47
N MET A 305 7.93 8.08 -16.26
CA MET A 305 8.14 8.79 -17.52
C MET A 305 7.70 7.91 -18.68
N ASP A 306 6.90 8.49 -19.58
CA ASP A 306 6.60 8.02 -20.93
C ASP A 306 6.46 6.49 -21.08
N PRO A 307 5.33 5.90 -20.68
CA PRO A 307 5.07 4.50 -20.97
C PRO A 307 5.11 4.28 -22.49
N MET A 308 5.91 3.31 -22.92
CA MET A 308 6.15 3.01 -24.32
C MET A 308 5.74 1.57 -24.62
N PHE A 309 4.74 1.43 -25.48
CA PHE A 309 4.44 0.16 -26.12
C PHE A 309 5.49 -0.12 -27.19
N VAL A 310 6.23 -1.21 -27.01
CA VAL A 310 7.15 -1.69 -28.04
C VAL A 310 6.35 -2.38 -29.15
N ASP A 311 5.39 -3.21 -28.74
CA ASP A 311 4.35 -3.84 -29.57
C ASP A 311 3.21 -4.36 -28.65
N ASP A 312 2.26 -5.12 -29.20
CA ASP A 312 1.13 -5.69 -28.45
C ASP A 312 1.54 -6.76 -27.42
N THR A 313 2.81 -7.14 -27.36
CA THR A 313 3.36 -8.16 -26.46
C THR A 313 4.28 -7.60 -25.38
N GLN A 314 4.75 -6.34 -25.53
CA GLN A 314 5.68 -5.70 -24.61
C GLN A 314 5.34 -4.23 -24.32
N LEU A 315 5.17 -3.93 -23.01
CA LEU A 315 4.91 -2.59 -22.48
C LEU A 315 6.05 -2.21 -21.54
N CYS A 316 6.74 -1.11 -21.82
CA CYS A 316 7.86 -0.63 -21.04
C CYS A 316 7.55 0.70 -20.37
N ALA A 317 8.10 0.95 -19.19
CA ALA A 317 8.09 2.26 -18.57
C ALA A 317 9.34 2.48 -17.69
N THR A 318 9.66 3.74 -17.45
CA THR A 318 10.80 4.18 -16.64
C THR A 318 10.27 4.96 -15.44
N GLY A 319 10.60 4.53 -14.22
CA GLY A 319 10.31 5.28 -13.00
C GLY A 319 11.10 6.58 -12.92
N THR A 320 10.51 7.62 -12.33
CA THR A 320 11.17 8.92 -12.11
C THR A 320 12.06 8.94 -10.86
N GLY A 321 12.15 7.83 -10.11
CA GLY A 321 12.83 7.75 -8.82
C GLY A 321 12.02 8.29 -7.63
N GLY A 322 10.72 8.54 -7.83
CA GLY A 322 9.73 8.92 -6.82
C GLY A 322 9.05 7.72 -6.15
N ALA A 323 7.74 7.84 -5.89
CA ALA A 323 6.90 6.76 -5.38
C ALA A 323 6.92 5.53 -6.31
N GLY A 324 6.48 4.38 -5.78
CA GLY A 324 6.33 3.16 -6.59
C GLY A 324 5.41 3.38 -7.80
N TRP A 325 5.63 2.60 -8.86
CA TRP A 325 4.80 2.62 -10.05
C TRP A 325 4.46 1.20 -10.50
N PHE A 326 3.37 1.02 -11.23
CA PHE A 326 2.81 -0.31 -11.49
C PHE A 326 2.37 -0.45 -12.94
N PHE A 327 2.52 -1.67 -13.48
CA PHE A 327 1.71 -2.12 -14.61
C PHE A 327 0.34 -2.52 -14.08
N ASP A 328 -0.70 -1.86 -14.57
CA ASP A 328 -2.09 -2.07 -14.16
C ASP A 328 -2.82 -2.88 -15.22
N ALA A 329 -3.39 -4.01 -14.81
CA ALA A 329 -4.02 -4.95 -15.71
C ALA A 329 -5.40 -4.45 -16.17
N PRO A 330 -5.78 -4.67 -17.45
CA PRO A 330 -7.12 -4.36 -17.91
C PRO A 330 -8.16 -5.25 -17.22
N GLN A 331 -9.42 -4.80 -17.15
CA GLN A 331 -10.50 -5.57 -16.52
C GLN A 331 -10.65 -6.99 -17.11
N SER A 332 -10.40 -7.15 -18.41
CA SER A 332 -10.45 -8.48 -19.07
C SER A 332 -9.38 -9.45 -18.56
N PHE A 333 -8.27 -8.96 -18.03
CA PHE A 333 -7.24 -9.76 -17.38
C PHE A 333 -7.58 -10.00 -15.91
N VAL A 334 -8.10 -8.98 -15.21
CA VAL A 334 -8.64 -9.14 -13.85
C VAL A 334 -9.69 -10.25 -13.80
N ASP A 335 -10.61 -10.28 -14.77
CA ASP A 335 -11.63 -11.33 -14.89
C ASP A 335 -11.02 -12.73 -15.05
N GLN A 336 -9.84 -12.85 -15.68
CA GLN A 336 -9.13 -14.14 -15.79
C GLN A 336 -8.54 -14.55 -14.44
N VAL A 337 -7.94 -13.61 -13.70
CA VAL A 337 -7.40 -13.86 -12.35
C VAL A 337 -8.52 -14.24 -11.37
N VAL A 338 -9.65 -13.53 -11.38
CA VAL A 338 -10.85 -13.82 -10.57
C VAL A 338 -11.34 -15.25 -10.76
N ASN A 339 -11.28 -15.77 -12.00
CA ASN A 339 -11.69 -17.13 -12.33
C ASN A 339 -10.53 -18.15 -12.29
N GLY A 340 -9.33 -17.72 -11.92
CA GLY A 340 -8.08 -18.48 -12.03
C GLY A 340 -7.71 -19.26 -10.77
N TYR A 341 -8.64 -19.55 -9.86
CA TYR A 341 -8.27 -20.28 -8.64
C TYR A 341 -7.66 -21.65 -8.96
N GLY A 342 -6.45 -21.90 -8.45
CA GLY A 342 -5.67 -23.11 -8.73
C GLY A 342 -4.91 -23.09 -10.06
N GLU A 343 -4.99 -22.00 -10.82
CA GLU A 343 -4.22 -21.76 -12.04
C GLU A 343 -2.91 -21.01 -11.74
N THR A 344 -2.11 -20.73 -12.76
CA THR A 344 -0.87 -19.97 -12.63
C THR A 344 -0.96 -18.64 -13.39
N LEU A 345 -0.67 -17.54 -12.69
CA LEU A 345 -0.36 -16.25 -13.29
C LEU A 345 1.09 -16.27 -13.79
N SER A 346 1.28 -16.14 -15.10
CA SER A 346 2.61 -16.14 -15.74
C SER A 346 2.84 -14.84 -16.50
N PHE A 347 4.03 -14.25 -16.36
CA PHE A 347 4.43 -13.06 -17.13
C PHE A 347 5.95 -12.95 -17.21
N GLY A 348 6.44 -12.22 -18.20
CA GLY A 348 7.85 -11.88 -18.34
C GLY A 348 8.12 -10.48 -17.84
N LEU A 349 9.23 -10.29 -17.14
CA LEU A 349 9.77 -8.97 -16.82
C LEU A 349 11.19 -8.85 -17.35
N ARG A 350 11.45 -7.73 -18.01
CA ARG A 350 12.80 -7.35 -18.44
C ARG A 350 13.15 -6.02 -17.80
N GLN A 351 14.24 -6.00 -17.04
CA GLN A 351 14.76 -4.78 -16.42
C GLN A 351 15.93 -4.24 -17.24
N ASN A 352 16.07 -2.92 -17.37
CA ASN A 352 17.20 -2.32 -18.08
C ASN A 352 18.51 -2.35 -17.27
N GLN A 353 18.40 -2.62 -15.97
CA GLN A 353 19.50 -2.74 -15.02
C GLN A 353 19.32 -4.03 -14.24
N ALA A 354 20.41 -4.75 -14.02
CA ALA A 354 20.44 -5.88 -13.11
C ALA A 354 20.34 -5.34 -11.68
N ASP A 355 19.14 -5.01 -11.25
CA ASP A 355 18.89 -4.66 -9.87
C ASP A 355 18.77 -5.95 -9.08
N VAL A 356 19.78 -6.20 -8.25
CA VAL A 356 19.86 -7.40 -7.41
C VAL A 356 19.12 -7.23 -6.08
N ASN A 357 18.68 -6.00 -5.75
CA ASN A 357 18.17 -5.67 -4.42
C ASN A 357 16.70 -5.26 -4.41
N THR A 358 16.04 -5.11 -5.56
CA THR A 358 14.63 -4.69 -5.56
C THR A 358 13.74 -5.86 -5.99
N ALA A 359 13.02 -6.41 -5.02
CA ALA A 359 12.04 -7.45 -5.26
C ALA A 359 10.83 -6.89 -6.02
N THR A 360 10.39 -7.63 -7.03
CA THR A 360 9.16 -7.31 -7.78
C THR A 360 7.96 -7.84 -7.03
N ARG A 361 6.88 -7.06 -6.98
CA ARG A 361 5.67 -7.43 -6.26
C ARG A 361 4.50 -7.58 -7.22
N VAL A 362 3.69 -8.61 -7.01
CA VAL A 362 2.39 -8.77 -7.64
C VAL A 362 1.35 -8.47 -6.59
N MET A 363 0.44 -7.55 -6.88
CA MET A 363 -0.60 -7.12 -5.95
C MET A 363 -1.98 -7.42 -6.54
N LEU A 364 -2.81 -8.10 -5.76
CA LEU A 364 -4.24 -8.26 -6.02
C LEU A 364 -5.00 -7.33 -5.08
N VAL A 365 -5.66 -6.32 -5.64
CA VAL A 365 -6.52 -5.43 -4.86
C VAL A 365 -7.91 -6.06 -4.81
N VAL A 366 -8.37 -6.35 -3.60
CA VAL A 366 -9.66 -6.99 -3.32
C VAL A 366 -10.63 -5.93 -2.80
N GLY A 367 -11.74 -5.75 -3.52
CA GLY A 367 -12.68 -4.66 -3.27
C GLY A 367 -12.02 -3.28 -3.44
N ASN A 368 -12.02 -2.48 -2.37
CA ASN A 368 -11.49 -1.11 -2.39
C ASN A 368 -10.26 -0.89 -1.48
N ALA A 369 -9.79 -1.91 -0.77
CA ALA A 369 -8.80 -1.68 0.31
C ALA A 369 -7.88 -2.86 0.63
N ILE A 370 -8.33 -4.11 0.45
CA ILE A 370 -7.50 -5.26 0.84
C ILE A 370 -6.48 -5.50 -0.27
N ILE A 371 -5.20 -5.67 0.10
CA ILE A 371 -4.13 -5.94 -0.86
C ILE A 371 -3.50 -7.28 -0.49
N LEU A 372 -3.59 -8.25 -1.40
CA LEU A 372 -2.78 -9.47 -1.36
C LEU A 372 -1.51 -9.23 -2.18
N GLU A 373 -0.37 -9.31 -1.52
CA GLU A 373 0.95 -9.13 -2.12
C GLU A 373 1.64 -10.49 -2.27
N HIS A 374 2.30 -10.68 -3.41
CA HIS A 374 3.25 -11.76 -3.63
C HIS A 374 4.58 -11.17 -4.06
N THR A 375 5.63 -11.43 -3.29
CA THR A 375 6.97 -10.91 -3.55
C THR A 375 7.79 -11.93 -4.35
N LEU A 376 8.15 -11.53 -5.56
CA LEU A 376 9.00 -12.29 -6.46
C LEU A 376 10.48 -12.04 -6.13
N PRO A 377 11.35 -13.05 -6.32
CA PRO A 377 12.78 -12.85 -6.19
C PRO A 377 13.27 -11.81 -7.20
N PRO A 378 14.31 -11.01 -6.85
CA PRO A 378 14.91 -10.06 -7.77
C PRO A 378 15.34 -10.75 -9.07
N ALA A 379 15.11 -10.10 -10.21
CA ALA A 379 15.49 -10.65 -11.51
C ALA A 379 17.01 -10.90 -11.59
N GLY A 380 17.82 -10.01 -11.00
CA GLY A 380 19.29 -10.12 -10.96
C GLY A 380 19.98 -10.09 -12.32
N THR A 381 19.24 -9.87 -13.41
CA THR A 381 19.70 -9.81 -14.80
C THR A 381 18.90 -8.78 -15.58
N THR A 382 19.47 -8.31 -16.69
CA THR A 382 18.78 -7.48 -17.69
C THR A 382 18.05 -8.30 -18.76
N ASP A 383 18.24 -9.63 -18.75
CA ASP A 383 17.55 -10.54 -19.64
C ASP A 383 16.07 -10.67 -19.25
N LEU A 384 15.24 -11.17 -20.16
CA LEU A 384 13.84 -11.47 -19.86
C LEU A 384 13.76 -12.59 -18.81
N VAL A 385 13.20 -12.31 -17.64
CA VAL A 385 12.91 -13.29 -16.61
C VAL A 385 11.42 -13.61 -16.64
N THR A 386 11.07 -14.89 -16.69
CA THR A 386 9.67 -15.34 -16.61
C THR A 386 9.33 -15.64 -15.15
N HIS A 387 8.23 -15.05 -14.68
CA HIS A 387 7.68 -15.28 -13.35
C HIS A 387 6.40 -16.09 -13.44
N GLN A 388 6.17 -16.92 -12.43
CA GLN A 388 4.99 -17.75 -12.27
C GLN A 388 4.52 -17.67 -10.83
N VAL A 389 3.25 -17.35 -10.62
CA VAL A 389 2.62 -17.23 -9.31
C VAL A 389 1.36 -18.08 -9.28
N ALA A 390 1.26 -19.00 -8.32
CA ALA A 390 0.06 -19.81 -8.15
C ALA A 390 -1.08 -18.93 -7.62
N LEU A 391 -2.25 -19.02 -8.23
CA LEU A 391 -3.46 -18.32 -7.81
C LEU A 391 -4.27 -19.18 -6.83
N ASP A 392 -3.62 -19.62 -5.77
CA ASP A 392 -4.21 -20.37 -4.65
C ASP A 392 -3.45 -20.07 -3.35
N GLU A 393 -3.90 -20.66 -2.25
CA GLU A 393 -3.31 -20.49 -0.92
C GLU A 393 -1.84 -20.93 -0.82
N THR A 394 -1.35 -21.71 -1.78
CA THR A 394 0.05 -22.18 -1.83
C THR A 394 0.97 -21.23 -2.56
N GLY A 395 0.40 -20.19 -3.21
CA GLY A 395 1.15 -19.19 -3.97
C GLY A 395 2.02 -18.27 -3.13
N GLY A 396 2.02 -18.36 -1.78
CA GLY A 396 2.84 -17.50 -0.92
C GLY A 396 2.33 -16.05 -0.88
N TRP A 397 1.02 -15.86 -0.93
CA TRP A 397 0.38 -14.55 -0.81
C TRP A 397 0.43 -14.05 0.64
N VAL A 398 0.63 -12.76 0.82
CA VAL A 398 0.61 -12.06 2.11
C VAL A 398 -0.46 -10.97 2.05
N GLU A 399 -1.30 -10.89 3.06
CA GLU A 399 -2.27 -9.79 3.18
C GLU A 399 -1.62 -8.66 3.98
N LEU A 400 -1.52 -7.47 3.39
CA LEU A 400 -0.69 -6.38 3.93
C LEU A 400 -1.19 -5.82 5.26
N ASP A 401 -2.49 -5.86 5.55
CA ASP A 401 -3.06 -5.34 6.80
C ASP A 401 -3.17 -6.42 7.91
N GLY A 402 -2.85 -7.68 7.61
CA GLY A 402 -2.92 -8.82 8.54
C GLY A 402 -4.32 -9.14 9.10
N ILE A 403 -5.37 -8.66 8.44
CA ILE A 403 -6.78 -8.89 8.78
C ILE A 403 -7.19 -10.32 8.43
N PHE A 404 -6.64 -10.91 7.37
CA PHE A 404 -7.01 -12.24 6.88
C PHE A 404 -5.79 -13.14 6.67
N ASP A 405 -6.00 -14.45 6.83
CA ASP A 405 -5.00 -15.50 6.61
C ASP A 405 -5.13 -16.09 5.19
N PRO A 406 -4.33 -15.63 4.20
CA PRO A 406 -4.43 -16.11 2.81
C PRO A 406 -4.09 -17.60 2.65
N THR A 407 -3.66 -18.29 3.72
CA THR A 407 -3.41 -19.75 3.70
C THR A 407 -4.68 -20.60 3.83
N ASP A 408 -5.84 -20.02 4.16
CA ASP A 408 -7.13 -20.74 4.14
C ASP A 408 -7.67 -20.82 2.69
N PRO A 409 -7.81 -22.03 2.11
CA PRO A 409 -8.27 -22.21 0.72
C PRO A 409 -9.64 -21.59 0.44
N ALA A 410 -10.57 -21.71 1.39
CA ALA A 410 -11.94 -21.20 1.20
C ALA A 410 -11.97 -19.67 1.26
N MET A 411 -11.13 -19.08 2.11
CA MET A 411 -11.00 -17.63 2.19
C MET A 411 -10.25 -17.08 0.98
N PHE A 412 -9.17 -17.73 0.54
CA PHE A 412 -8.42 -17.33 -0.65
C PHE A 412 -9.30 -17.36 -1.90
N GLN A 413 -10.12 -18.40 -2.08
CA GLN A 413 -11.11 -18.46 -3.16
C GLN A 413 -12.07 -17.26 -3.14
N GLN A 414 -12.54 -16.86 -1.95
CA GLN A 414 -13.42 -15.71 -1.81
C GLN A 414 -12.69 -14.39 -2.11
N LEU A 415 -11.47 -14.23 -1.60
CA LEU A 415 -10.64 -13.05 -1.88
C LEU A 415 -10.34 -12.92 -3.37
N LEU A 416 -9.98 -14.01 -4.04
CA LEU A 416 -9.73 -14.04 -5.47
C LEU A 416 -10.98 -13.66 -6.27
N ALA A 417 -12.15 -14.15 -5.85
CA ALA A 417 -13.44 -13.80 -6.47
C ALA A 417 -13.81 -12.31 -6.35
N ASP A 418 -13.25 -11.63 -5.35
CA ASP A 418 -13.51 -10.22 -5.04
C ASP A 418 -12.37 -9.29 -5.53
N VAL A 419 -11.40 -9.81 -6.29
CA VAL A 419 -10.32 -9.00 -6.90
C VAL A 419 -10.90 -8.01 -7.90
N THR A 420 -10.57 -6.73 -7.72
CA THR A 420 -10.97 -5.62 -8.58
C THR A 420 -9.82 -5.06 -9.40
N ARG A 421 -8.57 -5.36 -9.01
CA ARG A 421 -7.36 -4.88 -9.72
C ARG A 421 -6.21 -5.85 -9.57
N VAL A 422 -5.38 -5.92 -10.61
CA VAL A 422 -4.12 -6.68 -10.61
C VAL A 422 -3.01 -5.73 -11.02
N GLN A 423 -1.99 -5.63 -10.17
CA GLN A 423 -0.85 -4.74 -10.36
C GLN A 423 0.46 -5.51 -10.29
N ILE A 424 1.40 -5.15 -11.15
CA ILE A 424 2.77 -5.68 -11.13
C ILE A 424 3.71 -4.50 -10.94
N ASP A 425 4.50 -4.53 -9.87
CA ASP A 425 5.43 -3.47 -9.52
C ASP A 425 6.49 -3.27 -10.61
N GLY A 426 6.72 -2.02 -10.97
CA GLY A 426 7.73 -1.60 -11.91
C GLY A 426 8.93 -1.02 -11.16
N HIS A 427 10.13 -1.37 -11.60
CA HIS A 427 11.37 -0.77 -11.10
C HIS A 427 12.01 0.15 -12.13
N THR A 428 13.02 0.93 -11.72
CA THR A 428 13.78 1.95 -12.48
C THR A 428 13.46 2.04 -13.97
N GLU A 429 13.71 1.01 -14.77
CA GLU A 429 13.04 0.83 -16.07
C GLU A 429 12.77 -0.66 -16.32
N SER A 430 11.49 -0.97 -16.54
CA SER A 430 10.98 -2.34 -16.64
C SER A 430 10.07 -2.48 -17.85
N CYS A 431 10.06 -3.68 -18.43
CA CYS A 431 9.14 -4.06 -19.49
C CYS A 431 8.36 -5.31 -19.10
N LEU A 432 7.03 -5.20 -19.08
CA LEU A 432 6.11 -6.31 -18.95
C LEU A 432 5.95 -7.02 -20.30
N VAL A 433 6.05 -8.34 -20.30
CA VAL A 433 5.94 -9.18 -21.49
C VAL A 433 4.93 -10.30 -21.28
N GLY A 434 3.96 -10.38 -22.19
CA GLY A 434 3.01 -11.49 -22.32
C GLY A 434 2.37 -12.08 -21.06
N PRO A 435 1.72 -11.26 -20.21
CA PRO A 435 1.02 -11.73 -19.02
C PRO A 435 -0.17 -12.66 -19.37
N SER A 436 -0.33 -13.75 -18.64
CA SER A 436 -1.38 -14.76 -18.88
C SER A 436 -1.79 -15.48 -17.59
N VAL A 437 -3.01 -16.00 -17.56
CA VAL A 437 -3.52 -16.88 -16.49
C VAL A 437 -3.91 -18.22 -17.10
N GLY A 438 -3.48 -19.33 -16.49
CA GLY A 438 -3.92 -20.67 -16.84
C GLY A 438 -2.93 -21.76 -16.43
N ASP A 439 -3.17 -22.98 -16.92
CA ASP A 439 -2.27 -24.13 -16.84
C ASP A 439 -0.91 -23.70 -17.39
N GLY A 440 0.03 -23.38 -16.49
CA GLY A 440 1.29 -22.73 -16.84
C GLY A 440 1.87 -23.32 -18.13
N VAL A 441 1.99 -22.50 -19.17
CA VAL A 441 2.83 -22.89 -20.31
C VAL A 441 4.18 -23.13 -19.67
N ALA A 442 4.66 -24.37 -19.75
CA ALA A 442 6.03 -24.72 -19.39
C ALA A 442 6.95 -23.94 -20.34
N VAL A 443 7.13 -22.66 -20.06
CA VAL A 443 8.29 -21.92 -20.47
C VAL A 443 9.42 -22.65 -19.78
N ASP A 444 10.44 -23.00 -20.54
CA ASP A 444 11.66 -23.69 -20.11
C ASP A 444 12.39 -22.79 -19.09
N SER A 445 11.80 -22.63 -17.89
CA SER A 445 12.43 -22.08 -16.72
C SER A 445 13.61 -23.01 -16.49
N GLY A 446 14.84 -22.53 -16.60
CA GLY A 446 16.04 -23.36 -16.43
C GLY A 446 16.16 -24.15 -15.12
N ALA A 447 15.11 -24.22 -14.29
CA ALA A 447 14.85 -25.32 -13.37
C ALA A 447 14.95 -26.66 -14.13
N SER A 448 16.02 -27.40 -13.84
CA SER A 448 16.15 -28.76 -14.35
C SER A 448 14.92 -29.56 -13.90
N ALA A 449 14.52 -30.54 -14.71
CA ALA A 449 13.43 -31.46 -14.40
C ALA A 449 13.61 -32.25 -13.08
N ASP A 450 14.74 -32.05 -12.38
CA ASP A 450 15.12 -32.70 -11.14
C ASP A 450 14.73 -31.88 -9.89
N GLY A 451 14.13 -30.68 -10.05
CA GLY A 451 13.64 -29.86 -8.93
C GLY A 451 14.74 -29.23 -8.08
N VAL A 452 15.95 -29.08 -8.63
CA VAL A 452 17.07 -28.40 -7.97
C VAL A 452 17.00 -26.90 -8.29
N PRO A 453 16.96 -26.01 -7.28
CA PRO A 453 16.99 -24.57 -7.53
C PRO A 453 18.26 -24.15 -8.28
N SER A 454 18.14 -23.16 -9.16
CA SER A 454 19.31 -22.47 -9.73
C SER A 454 19.88 -21.45 -8.75
N GLY A 455 21.20 -21.28 -8.72
CA GLY A 455 21.88 -20.27 -7.89
C GLY A 455 22.67 -20.87 -6.74
N ASN A 456 23.02 -20.03 -5.76
CA ASN A 456 23.72 -20.44 -4.56
C ASN A 456 22.75 -20.65 -3.39
N VAL A 457 23.08 -21.57 -2.50
CA VAL A 457 22.32 -21.86 -1.29
C VAL A 457 22.39 -20.64 -0.35
N PRO A 458 21.27 -20.06 0.08
CA PRO A 458 21.30 -18.96 1.04
C PRO A 458 21.54 -19.46 2.47
N TYR A 459 22.07 -18.60 3.32
CA TYR A 459 22.02 -18.73 4.78
C TYR A 459 21.40 -17.47 5.39
N TYR A 460 20.77 -17.59 6.56
CA TYR A 460 19.95 -16.51 7.11
C TYR A 460 20.54 -15.96 8.41
N VAL A 461 20.72 -14.65 8.48
CA VAL A 461 21.24 -13.92 9.65
C VAL A 461 20.26 -12.84 10.09
N VAL A 462 20.36 -12.36 11.33
CA VAL A 462 19.51 -11.24 11.79
C VAL A 462 20.05 -9.92 11.27
N SER A 463 19.21 -9.20 10.56
CA SER A 463 19.43 -7.84 10.08
C SER A 463 19.25 -6.80 11.18
N PRO A 464 20.06 -5.74 11.18
CA PRO A 464 19.83 -4.54 11.99
C PRO A 464 18.76 -3.61 11.41
N THR A 465 18.42 -3.75 10.12
CA THR A 465 17.47 -2.87 9.44
C THR A 465 16.08 -3.50 9.38
N GLN A 466 15.08 -2.71 9.77
CA GLN A 466 13.67 -3.07 9.64
C GLN A 466 13.16 -2.84 8.20
N ASP A 467 14.00 -3.08 7.19
CA ASP A 467 13.54 -2.95 5.81
C ASP A 467 12.68 -4.17 5.48
N PRO A 468 11.36 -4.04 5.34
CA PRO A 468 10.47 -5.19 5.16
C PRO A 468 10.55 -5.78 3.74
N GLY A 469 11.17 -5.08 2.78
CA GLY A 469 11.23 -5.54 1.38
C GLY A 469 12.06 -6.81 1.17
N ASP A 470 13.19 -6.91 1.88
CA ASP A 470 14.15 -8.02 1.72
C ASP A 470 14.29 -8.90 2.97
N ASN A 471 13.67 -8.49 4.08
CA ASN A 471 13.88 -9.15 5.37
C ASN A 471 12.60 -9.75 5.93
N LEU A 472 12.72 -10.97 6.45
CA LEU A 472 11.62 -11.69 7.05
C LEU A 472 11.48 -11.31 8.53
N PRO A 473 10.36 -10.72 8.98
CA PRO A 473 10.18 -10.41 10.39
C PRO A 473 10.14 -11.71 11.22
N VAL A 474 10.87 -11.76 12.32
CA VAL A 474 10.94 -12.91 13.22
C VAL A 474 11.04 -12.45 14.68
N GLY A 475 10.21 -13.03 15.54
CA GLY A 475 10.25 -12.79 16.99
C GLY A 475 9.71 -11.41 17.37
N CYS A 476 10.31 -10.77 18.39
CA CYS A 476 9.78 -9.51 18.92
C CYS A 476 10.05 -8.31 18.01
N ASP A 477 11.24 -8.21 17.42
CA ASP A 477 11.67 -7.06 16.59
C ASP A 477 12.79 -7.45 15.61
N GLY A 478 12.98 -8.76 15.37
CA GLY A 478 14.07 -9.24 14.53
C GLY A 478 13.65 -9.33 13.08
N TYR A 479 14.62 -9.20 12.19
CA TYR A 479 14.42 -9.34 10.75
C TYR A 479 15.50 -10.29 10.23
N MET A 480 15.15 -11.31 9.45
CA MET A 480 16.09 -12.28 8.90
C MET A 480 16.39 -11.92 7.45
N THR A 481 17.67 -11.83 7.08
CA THR A 481 18.12 -11.59 5.71
C THR A 481 18.79 -12.84 5.15
N ALA A 482 18.47 -13.19 3.91
CA ALA A 482 19.20 -14.19 3.17
C ALA A 482 20.54 -13.64 2.66
N LEU A 483 21.64 -14.33 2.96
CA LEU A 483 22.96 -14.07 2.43
C LEU A 483 23.44 -15.25 1.59
N ASP A 484 24.23 -14.98 0.56
CA ASP A 484 24.78 -15.98 -0.34
C ASP A 484 25.92 -16.79 0.34
N SER A 485 25.78 -18.12 0.46
CA SER A 485 26.84 -19.01 0.98
C SER A 485 28.05 -19.14 0.06
N GLY A 486 27.92 -18.74 -1.21
CA GLY A 486 28.88 -18.97 -2.28
C GLY A 486 28.91 -20.43 -2.77
N GLN A 487 28.05 -21.30 -2.26
CA GLN A 487 27.93 -22.69 -2.68
C GLN A 487 26.72 -22.85 -3.61
N PRO A 488 26.88 -23.37 -4.84
CA PRO A 488 25.75 -23.66 -5.69
C PRO A 488 24.88 -24.77 -5.09
N PHE A 489 23.58 -24.77 -5.41
CA PHE A 489 22.72 -25.89 -5.06
C PHE A 489 23.25 -27.22 -5.64
N SER A 490 23.25 -28.25 -4.79
CA SER A 490 23.63 -29.63 -5.07
C SER A 490 22.40 -30.49 -5.36
N ASP A 491 22.59 -31.53 -6.17
CA ASP A 491 21.59 -32.59 -6.38
C ASP A 491 21.30 -33.35 -5.08
N ASP A 492 22.22 -33.38 -4.11
CA ASP A 492 22.00 -33.95 -2.77
C ASP A 492 21.47 -32.86 -1.80
N PRO A 493 20.20 -32.94 -1.34
CA PRO A 493 19.66 -31.94 -0.41
C PRO A 493 20.41 -31.86 0.92
N ALA A 494 21.09 -32.94 1.34
CA ALA A 494 21.89 -32.91 2.57
C ALA A 494 23.10 -31.99 2.46
N ASP A 495 23.68 -31.86 1.27
CA ASP A 495 24.78 -30.93 1.01
C ASP A 495 24.28 -29.47 1.03
N ASN A 496 23.05 -29.21 0.55
CA ASN A 496 22.44 -27.89 0.61
C ASN A 496 22.16 -27.46 2.06
N ILE A 497 21.62 -28.36 2.88
CA ILE A 497 21.44 -28.08 4.32
C ILE A 497 22.78 -27.73 4.99
N ARG A 498 23.87 -28.46 4.68
CA ARG A 498 25.20 -28.11 5.20
C ARG A 498 25.69 -26.75 4.70
N ALA A 499 25.57 -26.49 3.40
CA ALA A 499 25.98 -25.23 2.80
C ALA A 499 25.27 -24.02 3.42
N SER A 500 24.00 -24.18 3.83
CA SER A 500 23.25 -23.13 4.53
C SER A 500 23.65 -22.99 6.01
N LEU A 501 23.79 -24.10 6.74
CA LEU A 501 23.99 -24.05 8.19
C LEU A 501 25.46 -23.86 8.61
N GLU A 502 26.44 -24.49 7.94
CA GLU A 502 27.84 -24.44 8.36
C GLU A 502 28.41 -23.01 8.45
N PRO A 503 28.15 -22.09 7.51
CA PRO A 503 28.56 -20.70 7.66
C PRO A 503 28.04 -20.07 8.96
N LEU A 504 26.77 -20.31 9.30
CA LEU A 504 26.15 -19.79 10.52
C LEU A 504 26.78 -20.36 11.80
N LEU A 505 27.18 -21.63 11.78
CA LEU A 505 27.76 -22.26 12.98
C LEU A 505 29.25 -21.93 13.16
N MET A 506 29.94 -21.53 12.08
CA MET A 506 31.39 -21.24 12.10
C MET A 506 31.71 -19.75 12.25
N MET A 507 30.86 -18.85 11.75
CA MET A 507 31.14 -17.41 11.76
C MET A 507 30.69 -16.77 13.07
N GLY A 508 31.63 -16.21 13.84
CA GLY A 508 31.28 -15.39 14.99
C GLY A 508 30.46 -14.15 14.59
N SER A 509 29.76 -13.54 15.56
CA SER A 509 28.97 -12.32 15.34
C SER A 509 29.76 -11.19 14.67
N SER A 510 31.06 -11.07 14.98
CA SER A 510 31.97 -10.08 14.40
C SER A 510 32.49 -10.42 12.99
N GLU A 511 32.25 -11.63 12.49
CA GLU A 511 32.88 -12.18 11.27
C GLU A 511 31.97 -12.21 10.05
N VAL A 512 30.68 -11.88 10.18
CA VAL A 512 29.73 -11.81 9.06
C VAL A 512 30.15 -10.76 8.01
N GLY A 513 31.16 -9.93 8.29
CA GLY A 513 31.84 -9.07 7.30
C GLY A 513 31.01 -7.85 6.86
N ILE A 514 29.72 -7.85 7.20
CA ILE A 514 28.79 -6.76 7.04
C ILE A 514 28.49 -6.25 8.45
N ALA A 515 28.83 -4.98 8.71
CA ALA A 515 28.59 -4.38 10.01
C ALA A 515 27.10 -4.53 10.38
N ASP A 516 26.85 -4.81 11.66
CA ASP A 516 25.53 -4.79 12.30
C ASP A 516 24.63 -6.03 12.11
N TYR A 517 25.01 -7.02 11.29
CA TYR A 517 24.31 -8.32 11.28
C TYR A 517 24.62 -9.15 12.52
N GLN A 518 23.61 -9.82 13.08
CA GLN A 518 23.75 -10.66 14.26
C GLN A 518 23.58 -12.13 13.90
N ASN A 519 24.49 -12.95 14.42
CA ASN A 519 24.43 -14.41 14.34
C ASN A 519 24.45 -14.97 15.77
N TYR A 520 23.34 -15.55 16.19
CA TYR A 520 23.18 -16.10 17.54
C TYR A 520 23.79 -17.50 17.71
N LEU A 521 24.17 -18.16 16.61
CA LEU A 521 24.68 -19.54 16.60
C LEU A 521 26.21 -19.62 16.57
N GLY A 522 26.88 -18.64 15.97
CA GLY A 522 28.32 -18.71 15.67
C GLY A 522 29.26 -18.84 16.86
N GLU A 523 28.86 -18.36 18.04
CA GLU A 523 29.71 -18.40 19.25
C GLU A 523 29.46 -19.65 20.12
N GLN A 524 28.53 -20.51 19.70
CA GLN A 524 28.05 -21.64 20.50
C GLN A 524 28.85 -22.94 20.27
N GLY A 525 29.84 -22.92 19.37
CA GLY A 525 30.63 -24.10 19.03
C GLY A 525 29.76 -25.26 18.54
N LEU A 526 28.68 -24.91 17.84
CA LEU A 526 27.76 -25.86 17.22
C LEU A 526 28.37 -26.40 15.93
N SER A 527 27.98 -27.60 15.53
CA SER A 527 28.41 -28.25 14.30
C SER A 527 27.28 -29.12 13.74
N VAL A 528 27.18 -29.16 12.42
CA VAL A 528 26.23 -30.05 11.73
C VAL A 528 26.77 -31.47 11.75
N GLY A 529 26.01 -32.38 12.34
CA GLY A 529 26.31 -33.80 12.40
C GLY A 529 25.70 -34.58 11.24
N GLU A 530 25.03 -35.68 11.59
CA GLU A 530 24.32 -36.53 10.62
C GLU A 530 23.06 -35.83 10.10
N ILE A 531 22.88 -35.87 8.78
CA ILE A 531 21.65 -35.47 8.09
C ILE A 531 21.10 -36.69 7.38
N THR A 532 19.87 -37.07 7.69
CA THR A 532 19.14 -38.13 6.97
C THR A 532 17.88 -37.55 6.36
N ILE A 533 17.59 -37.90 5.11
CA ILE A 533 16.45 -37.36 4.38
C ILE A 533 15.68 -38.54 3.78
N GLU A 534 14.41 -38.67 4.17
CA GLU A 534 13.52 -39.74 3.71
C GLU A 534 12.17 -39.13 3.32
N ASN A 535 11.78 -39.23 2.04
CA ASN A 535 10.50 -38.74 1.53
C ASN A 535 10.22 -37.27 1.90
N GLY A 536 11.17 -36.37 1.65
CA GLY A 536 11.04 -34.95 1.98
C GLY A 536 11.14 -34.61 3.47
N HIS A 537 11.22 -35.61 4.35
CA HIS A 537 11.45 -35.40 5.78
C HIS A 537 12.95 -35.44 6.08
N ALA A 538 13.52 -34.30 6.48
CA ALA A 538 14.89 -34.19 6.95
C ALA A 538 14.97 -34.43 8.46
N ARG A 539 16.05 -35.07 8.90
CA ARG A 539 16.45 -35.10 10.30
C ARG A 539 17.89 -34.60 10.38
N VAL A 540 18.08 -33.48 11.08
CA VAL A 540 19.35 -32.75 11.14
C VAL A 540 19.88 -32.80 12.57
N VAL A 541 20.99 -33.50 12.79
CA VAL A 541 21.65 -33.56 14.10
C VAL A 541 22.63 -32.40 14.22
N ILE A 542 22.54 -31.66 15.33
CA ILE A 542 23.44 -30.57 15.69
C ILE A 542 24.13 -30.91 17.02
N ASP A 543 25.45 -30.85 17.05
CA ASP A 543 26.26 -31.10 18.24
C ASP A 543 26.97 -29.82 18.69
N GLY A 544 27.00 -29.51 19.99
CA GLY A 544 27.76 -28.37 20.53
C GLY A 544 27.19 -27.76 21.81
N SER A 545 27.52 -26.50 22.13
CA SER A 545 27.02 -25.83 23.34
C SER A 545 25.81 -24.95 23.03
N PHE A 546 24.61 -25.50 23.09
CA PHE A 546 23.39 -24.76 22.77
C PHE A 546 22.86 -23.94 23.96
N LEU A 547 22.58 -22.66 23.75
CA LEU A 547 22.00 -21.77 24.75
C LEU A 547 20.86 -20.95 24.16
N LEU A 548 19.68 -21.06 24.78
CA LEU A 548 18.53 -20.19 24.55
C LEU A 548 18.77 -18.82 25.19
N ILE A 549 18.27 -17.78 24.53
CA ILE A 549 18.51 -16.37 24.90
C ILE A 549 17.22 -15.65 25.32
N GLY A 550 16.10 -16.39 25.41
CA GLY A 550 14.83 -15.95 25.96
C GLY A 550 13.79 -15.65 24.90
N THR A 551 12.60 -15.24 25.36
CA THR A 551 11.37 -15.17 24.55
C THR A 551 11.51 -14.47 23.19
N CYS A 552 12.32 -13.42 23.08
CA CYS A 552 12.51 -12.71 21.82
C CYS A 552 13.57 -13.30 20.90
N GLY A 553 14.58 -13.98 21.46
CA GLY A 553 15.69 -14.51 20.66
C GLY A 553 15.61 -16.01 20.38
N ASP A 554 14.80 -16.76 21.15
CA ASP A 554 14.53 -18.17 20.87
C ASP A 554 13.87 -18.36 19.49
N PRO A 555 12.86 -17.55 19.07
CA PRO A 555 12.32 -17.60 17.71
C PRO A 555 13.36 -17.26 16.64
N LEU A 556 14.31 -16.36 16.94
CA LEU A 556 15.38 -16.02 16.00
C LEU A 556 16.35 -17.19 15.82
N ILE A 557 16.74 -17.85 16.91
CA ILE A 557 17.56 -19.06 16.88
C ILE A 557 16.86 -20.17 16.06
N GLU A 558 15.56 -20.37 16.29
CA GLU A 558 14.75 -21.32 15.54
C GLU A 558 14.72 -20.98 14.04
N ALA A 559 14.47 -19.72 13.68
CA ALA A 559 14.44 -19.27 12.29
C ALA A 559 15.79 -19.46 11.56
N HIS A 560 16.94 -19.27 12.21
CA HIS A 560 18.25 -19.53 11.57
C HIS A 560 18.36 -20.96 11.06
N PHE A 561 17.86 -21.94 11.83
CA PHE A 561 17.86 -23.33 11.40
C PHE A 561 16.82 -23.56 10.30
N LEU A 562 15.57 -23.17 10.54
CA LEU A 562 14.46 -23.54 9.67
C LEU A 562 14.56 -22.89 8.29
N LEU A 563 14.86 -21.60 8.21
CA LEU A 563 15.00 -20.91 6.92
C LEU A 563 16.14 -21.51 6.08
N GLY A 564 17.27 -21.84 6.71
CA GLY A 564 18.40 -22.45 6.02
C GLY A 564 18.13 -23.88 5.53
N ILE A 565 17.40 -24.68 6.33
CA ILE A 565 17.02 -26.04 5.96
C ILE A 565 15.97 -26.04 4.84
N PHE A 566 14.97 -25.16 4.94
CA PHE A 566 13.88 -25.09 3.96
C PHE A 566 14.21 -24.32 2.69
N ALA A 567 15.41 -23.74 2.59
CA ALA A 567 15.94 -23.16 1.36
C ALA A 567 16.02 -24.17 0.21
N ASP A 568 16.13 -25.46 0.51
CA ASP A 568 15.94 -26.52 -0.48
C ASP A 568 14.43 -26.89 -0.57
N PRO A 569 13.77 -26.66 -1.72
CA PRO A 569 12.33 -26.88 -1.86
C PRO A 569 11.92 -28.34 -1.65
N ARG A 570 12.85 -29.29 -1.81
CA ARG A 570 12.59 -30.73 -1.68
C ARG A 570 12.43 -31.17 -0.23
N ILE A 571 12.73 -30.31 0.74
CA ILE A 571 12.50 -30.57 2.17
C ILE A 571 11.10 -30.07 2.54
N GLU A 572 10.20 -31.00 2.85
CA GLU A 572 8.82 -30.70 3.23
C GLU A 572 8.67 -30.55 4.75
N SER A 573 9.47 -31.29 5.52
CA SER A 573 9.49 -31.20 6.98
C SER A 573 10.86 -31.50 7.56
N VAL A 574 11.14 -31.02 8.78
CA VAL A 574 12.42 -31.28 9.44
C VAL A 574 12.32 -31.56 10.94
N GLU A 575 13.01 -32.59 11.41
CA GLU A 575 13.35 -32.78 12.83
C GLU A 575 14.78 -32.26 13.09
N VAL A 576 14.91 -31.12 13.77
CA VAL A 576 16.23 -30.62 14.23
C VAL A 576 16.51 -31.16 15.62
N VAL A 577 17.64 -31.87 15.79
CA VAL A 577 18.03 -32.52 17.04
C VAL A 577 19.34 -31.93 17.56
N VAL A 578 19.27 -31.14 18.62
CA VAL A 578 20.42 -30.48 19.23
C VAL A 578 20.86 -31.27 20.46
N ASN A 579 22.09 -31.80 20.46
CA ASN A 579 22.65 -32.62 21.54
C ASN A 579 21.77 -33.82 21.95
N GLY A 580 21.05 -34.40 21.00
CA GLY A 580 20.15 -35.54 21.21
C GLY A 580 18.72 -35.19 21.66
N GLU A 581 18.38 -33.90 21.79
CA GLU A 581 17.04 -33.42 22.12
C GLU A 581 16.45 -32.62 20.95
N SER A 582 15.14 -32.72 20.72
CA SER A 582 14.46 -31.99 19.64
C SER A 582 14.50 -30.48 19.91
N LEU A 583 14.89 -29.67 18.91
CA LEU A 583 14.88 -28.21 18.99
C LEU A 583 13.49 -27.69 19.40
N ARG A 584 12.42 -28.28 18.85
CA ARG A 584 11.04 -27.93 19.17
C ARG A 584 10.71 -28.16 20.64
N THR A 585 11.24 -29.24 21.22
CA THR A 585 11.12 -29.50 22.67
C THR A 585 11.94 -28.55 23.50
N ILE A 586 13.14 -28.17 23.04
CA ILE A 586 14.02 -27.23 23.74
C ILE A 586 13.37 -25.83 23.81
N VAL A 587 12.79 -25.35 22.70
CA VAL A 587 12.15 -24.04 22.59
C VAL A 587 10.76 -24.02 23.25
N ASP A 588 10.00 -25.12 23.19
CA ASP A 588 8.69 -25.22 23.83
C ASP A 588 8.76 -25.41 25.36
N MET A 589 8.74 -24.29 26.09
CA MET A 589 8.67 -24.30 27.55
C MET A 589 7.36 -24.84 28.14
N SER A 590 6.32 -25.10 27.33
CA SER A 590 5.06 -25.66 27.83
C SER A 590 5.19 -27.15 28.20
N GLY A 591 6.18 -27.84 27.63
CA GLY A 591 6.38 -29.29 27.76
C GLY A 591 5.29 -30.13 27.08
N GLN A 592 4.52 -29.53 26.15
CA GLN A 592 3.47 -30.23 25.42
C GLN A 592 3.94 -30.80 24.08
N THR A 593 5.06 -30.31 23.55
CA THR A 593 5.63 -30.80 22.30
C THR A 593 6.06 -32.27 22.42
N PRO A 594 5.53 -33.17 21.57
CA PRO A 594 5.96 -34.56 21.54
C PRO A 594 7.45 -34.70 21.17
N ALA A 595 8.11 -35.71 21.73
CA ALA A 595 9.46 -36.09 21.29
C ALA A 595 9.44 -36.45 19.80
N GLY A 596 10.38 -35.88 19.03
CA GLY A 596 10.46 -36.07 17.59
C GLY A 596 9.45 -35.26 16.78
N ALA A 597 8.84 -34.23 17.36
CA ALA A 597 8.02 -33.30 16.59
C ALA A 597 8.87 -32.62 15.52
N ALA A 598 8.40 -32.73 14.28
CA ALA A 598 9.00 -32.10 13.11
C ALA A 598 8.42 -30.70 12.89
N TYR A 599 9.16 -29.85 12.21
CA TYR A 599 8.73 -28.57 11.67
C TYR A 599 8.26 -28.73 10.23
N THR A 600 7.28 -27.95 9.81
CA THR A 600 6.98 -27.64 8.40
C THR A 600 7.37 -26.19 8.10
N ARG A 601 7.25 -25.74 6.84
CA ARG A 601 7.48 -24.34 6.47
C ARG A 601 6.55 -23.37 7.23
N ASP A 602 5.32 -23.79 7.48
CA ASP A 602 4.34 -22.98 8.22
C ASP A 602 4.69 -22.80 9.69
N ASP A 603 5.61 -23.63 10.23
CA ASP A 603 6.10 -23.50 11.59
C ASP A 603 7.26 -22.48 11.71
N ILE A 604 7.74 -21.88 10.62
CA ILE A 604 8.78 -20.84 10.70
C ILE A 604 8.17 -19.63 11.45
N PRO A 605 8.83 -19.10 12.50
CA PRO A 605 8.25 -18.09 13.37
C PRO A 605 8.27 -16.67 12.75
N LEU A 606 7.58 -16.50 11.61
CA LEU A 606 7.50 -15.26 10.83
C LEU A 606 6.58 -14.19 11.43
N ARG A 607 6.00 -14.42 12.62
CA ARG A 607 5.07 -13.48 13.26
C ARG A 607 5.81 -12.49 14.15
N THR A 608 5.50 -11.21 13.97
CA THR A 608 5.75 -10.17 14.98
C THR A 608 4.71 -10.31 16.10
N TRP A 609 5.17 -10.25 17.35
CA TRP A 609 4.33 -10.39 18.56
C TRP A 609 3.78 -9.05 19.05
#